data_AF-A0A6N9PZK3-F1
#
_entry.id   AF-A0A6N9PZK3-F1
#
_cell.length_a   1.000
_cell.length_b   1.000
_cell.length_c   1.000
_cell.angle_alpha   90.00
_cell.angle_beta   90.00
_cell.angle_gamma   90.00
#
_symmetry.space_group_name_H-M   'P 1'
#
loop_
_entity.id
_entity.type
_entity.pdbx_description
1 polymer ?
#
loop_
_entity_poly.entity_id
_entity_poly.type
_entity_poly.pdbx_seq_one_letter_code
_entity_poly.pdbx_strand_id
1 'polypeptide(L)'
;MRLKTPAQPLVFCFSDASSLCAAVQALYRLRPALTAGLSLSGGRYYLAVQAPLRDRQVVRRVAPGCCIGSAPVLYAYRREHGAELSKNAIHELGRPLAN
;
A
#
# COMPACT_ATOMS: atom_id res chain seq x y z
N MET A 1 -17.22 -18.53 10.68
CA MET A 1 -16.13 -18.01 11.54
C MET A 1 -15.79 -16.58 11.10
N ARG A 2 -16.17 -15.54 11.87
CA ARG A 2 -15.65 -14.18 11.65
C ARG A 2 -14.29 -14.10 12.35
N LEU A 3 -13.20 -14.02 11.59
CA LEU A 3 -11.90 -13.70 12.16
C LEU A 3 -12.02 -12.35 12.88
N LYS A 4 -11.85 -12.34 14.21
CA LYS A 4 -11.91 -11.14 15.06
C LYS A 4 -10.81 -10.13 14.70
N THR A 5 -9.74 -10.60 14.07
CA THR A 5 -8.56 -9.80 13.75
C THR A 5 -8.68 -9.20 12.36
N PRO A 6 -8.50 -7.87 12.19
CA PRO A 6 -8.49 -7.25 10.87
C PRO A 6 -7.38 -7.89 10.01
N ALA A 7 -7.64 -8.02 8.70
CA ALA A 7 -6.67 -8.57 7.78
C ALA A 7 -5.38 -7.75 7.81
N GLN A 8 -4.23 -8.40 7.96
CA GLN A 8 -2.94 -7.72 7.95
C GLN A 8 -2.73 -7.00 6.59
N PRO A 9 -2.16 -5.78 6.57
CA PRO A 9 -1.92 -5.07 5.32
C PRO A 9 -1.00 -5.85 4.38
N LEU A 10 -1.22 -5.69 3.08
CA LEU A 10 -0.23 -6.06 2.06
C LEU A 10 0.75 -4.90 1.92
N VAL A 11 2.03 -5.19 2.10
CA VAL A 11 3.09 -4.20 2.01
C VAL A 11 3.77 -4.31 0.65
N PHE A 12 3.95 -3.17 0.01
CA PHE A 12 4.71 -3.01 -1.23
C PHE A 12 5.91 -2.12 -0.97
N CYS A 13 6.98 -2.32 -1.74
CA CYS A 13 8.20 -1.53 -1.67
C CYS A 13 8.63 -1.10 -3.06
N PHE A 14 8.84 0.21 -3.23
CA PHE A 14 9.19 0.84 -4.50
C PHE A 14 10.50 1.61 -4.36
N SER A 15 11.32 1.54 -5.40
CA SER A 15 12.59 2.28 -5.51
C SER A 15 12.40 3.72 -5.96
N ASP A 16 11.29 4.03 -6.61
CA ASP A 16 11.07 5.30 -7.30
C ASP A 16 9.60 5.73 -7.19
N ALA A 17 9.38 7.03 -7.34
CA ALA A 17 8.05 7.62 -7.23
C ALA A 17 7.14 7.25 -8.41
N SER A 18 7.68 7.00 -9.61
CA SER A 18 6.89 6.67 -10.79
C SER A 18 6.18 5.32 -10.64
N SER A 19 6.90 4.28 -10.19
CA SER A 19 6.33 2.96 -9.92
C SER A 19 5.36 2.98 -8.75
N LEU A 20 5.64 3.75 -7.70
CA LEU A 20 4.70 4.01 -6.60
C LEU A 20 3.40 4.64 -7.12
N CYS A 21 3.49 5.73 -7.89
CA CYS A 21 2.33 6.45 -8.40
C CYS A 21 1.49 5.56 -9.32
N ALA A 22 2.11 4.77 -10.20
CA ALA A 22 1.41 3.81 -11.05
C ALA A 22 0.65 2.76 -10.22
N ALA A 23 1.26 2.24 -9.15
CA ALA A 23 0.60 1.28 -8.25
C ALA A 23 -0.57 1.92 -7.50
N VAL A 24 -0.41 3.16 -7.00
CA VAL A 24 -1.49 3.89 -6.32
C VAL A 24 -2.65 4.19 -7.28
N GLN A 25 -2.38 4.61 -8.51
CA GLN A 25 -3.38 4.84 -9.55
C GLN A 25 -4.16 3.55 -9.86
N ALA A 26 -3.46 2.42 -10.02
CA ALA A 26 -4.07 1.13 -10.30
C ALA A 26 -4.91 0.62 -9.10
N LEU A 27 -4.45 0.81 -7.87
CA LEU A 27 -5.22 0.49 -6.66
C LEU A 27 -6.49 1.35 -6.56
N TYR A 28 -6.37 2.64 -6.84
CA TYR A 28 -7.50 3.58 -6.83
C TYR A 28 -8.56 3.17 -7.86
N ARG A 29 -8.16 2.83 -9.09
CA ARG A 29 -9.07 2.35 -10.15
C ARG A 29 -9.71 1.00 -9.78
N LEU A 30 -8.95 0.10 -9.15
CA LEU A 30 -9.43 -1.23 -8.81
C LEU A 30 -10.46 -1.20 -7.66
N ARG A 31 -10.14 -0.49 -6.58
CA ARG A 31 -10.95 -0.36 -5.36
C ARG A 31 -10.63 0.98 -4.67
N PRO A 32 -11.34 2.07 -4.99
CA PRO A 32 -11.06 3.39 -4.42
C PRO A 32 -11.32 3.49 -2.92
N ALA A 33 -12.11 2.56 -2.36
CA ALA A 33 -12.40 2.48 -0.93
C ALA A 33 -11.28 1.81 -0.10
N LEU A 34 -10.24 1.25 -0.73
CA LEU A 34 -9.09 0.72 0.02
C LEU A 34 -8.32 1.87 0.66
N THR A 35 -7.75 1.61 1.83
CA THR A 35 -6.85 2.54 2.50
C THR A 35 -5.41 2.06 2.39
N ALA A 36 -4.47 3.00 2.28
CA ALA A 36 -3.05 2.65 2.28
C ALA A 36 -2.20 3.69 3.00
N GLY A 37 -1.43 3.25 4.00
CA GLY A 37 -0.39 4.08 4.58
C GLY A 37 0.84 4.13 3.67
N LEU A 38 1.52 5.26 3.61
CA LEU A 38 2.73 5.47 2.82
C LEU A 38 3.84 6.05 3.70
N SER A 39 5.03 5.43 3.65
CA SER A 39 6.24 5.94 4.28
C SER A 39 7.45 5.87 3.37
N LEU A 40 8.44 6.72 3.64
CA LEU A 40 9.76 6.74 3.00
C LEU A 40 10.81 6.37 4.03
N SER A 41 11.59 5.32 3.79
CA SER A 41 12.65 4.87 4.70
C SER A 41 13.80 4.24 3.91
N GLY A 42 15.03 4.69 4.18
CA GLY A 42 16.22 4.19 3.47
C GLY A 42 16.15 4.35 1.95
N GLY A 43 15.60 5.48 1.47
CA GLY A 43 15.47 5.77 0.04
C GLY A 43 14.43 4.93 -0.71
N ARG A 44 13.54 4.23 -0.01
CA ARG A 44 12.48 3.41 -0.60
C ARG A 44 11.11 3.78 -0.06
N TYR A 45 10.10 3.71 -0.92
CA TYR A 45 8.71 3.94 -0.57
C TYR A 45 8.06 2.64 -0.14
N TYR A 46 7.44 2.64 1.04
CA TYR A 46 6.68 1.52 1.56
C TYR A 46 5.19 1.88 1.58
N LEU A 47 4.38 1.08 0.89
CA LEU A 47 2.93 1.26 0.82
C LEU A 47 2.24 0.08 1.51
N ALA A 48 1.52 0.33 2.60
CA ALA A 48 0.78 -0.68 3.35
C ALA A 48 -0.72 -0.59 3.05
N VAL A 49 -1.21 -1.48 2.19
CA VAL A 49 -2.59 -1.52 1.70
C VAL A 49 -3.47 -2.40 2.59
N GLN A 50 -4.53 -1.84 3.14
CA GLN A 50 -5.54 -2.55 3.91
C GLN A 50 -6.53 -3.23 2.97
N ALA A 51 -6.20 -4.46 2.54
CA ALA A 51 -7.04 -5.25 1.64
C ALA A 51 -7.80 -6.36 2.40
N PRO A 52 -9.14 -6.47 2.23
CA PRO A 52 -9.88 -7.61 2.74
C PRO A 52 -9.42 -8.90 2.05
N LEU A 53 -9.58 -10.05 2.71
CA LEU A 53 -9.06 -11.35 2.23
C LEU A 53 -9.44 -11.64 0.77
N ARG A 54 -10.69 -11.35 0.37
CA ARG A 54 -11.21 -11.57 -0.99
C ARG A 54 -10.49 -10.76 -2.08
N ASP A 55 -9.95 -9.59 -1.75
CA ASP A 55 -9.33 -8.69 -2.72
C ASP A 55 -7.79 -8.84 -2.75
N ARG A 56 -7.20 -9.60 -1.81
CA ARG A 56 -5.73 -9.70 -1.66
C ARG A 56 -5.02 -10.17 -2.92
N GLN A 57 -5.58 -11.17 -3.61
CA GLN A 57 -4.93 -11.70 -4.81
C GLN A 57 -4.89 -10.65 -5.93
N VAL A 58 -5.96 -9.87 -6.08
CA VAL A 58 -6.02 -8.82 -7.11
C VAL A 58 -5.15 -7.63 -6.72
N VAL A 59 -5.19 -7.21 -5.45
CA VAL A 59 -4.32 -6.15 -4.91
C VAL A 59 -2.84 -6.50 -5.08
N ARG A 60 -2.45 -7.74 -4.77
CA ARG A 60 -1.06 -8.21 -4.95
C ARG A 60 -0.60 -8.13 -6.41
N ARG A 61 -1.50 -8.33 -7.37
CA ARG A 61 -1.20 -8.28 -8.81
C ARG A 61 -1.06 -6.87 -9.36
N VAL A 62 -1.42 -5.83 -8.61
CA VAL A 62 -1.22 -4.43 -9.05
C VAL A 62 0.27 -4.10 -9.23
N ALA A 63 1.13 -4.68 -8.38
CA ALA A 63 2.58 -4.52 -8.47
C ALA A 63 3.29 -5.79 -7.98
N PRO A 64 3.30 -6.87 -8.79
CA PRO A 64 3.69 -8.21 -8.33
C PRO A 64 5.17 -8.29 -7.91
N GLY A 65 6.06 -7.57 -8.58
CA GLY A 65 7.49 -7.50 -8.23
C GLY A 65 7.80 -6.62 -7.02
N CYS A 66 6.84 -5.79 -6.59
CA CYS A 66 7.02 -4.85 -5.48
C CYS A 66 6.34 -5.35 -4.19
N CYS A 67 5.48 -6.37 -4.29
CA CYS A 67 4.71 -6.87 -3.15
C CYS A 67 5.57 -7.76 -2.24
N ILE A 68 5.87 -7.27 -1.04
CA ILE A 68 6.54 -8.03 0.03
C ILE A 68 5.57 -9.04 0.68
N GLY A 69 4.27 -8.74 0.66
CA GLY A 69 3.22 -9.57 1.23
C GLY A 69 2.71 -9.04 2.57
N SER A 70 2.22 -9.93 3.44
CA SER A 70 1.70 -9.58 4.76
C SER A 70 2.85 -9.22 5.72
N ALA A 71 3.26 -7.95 5.75
CA ALA A 71 4.44 -7.52 6.53
C ALA A 71 4.16 -6.32 7.45
N PRO A 72 3.15 -6.37 8.35
CA PRO A 72 2.75 -5.23 9.16
C PRO A 72 3.85 -4.69 10.09
N VAL A 73 4.65 -5.59 10.68
CA VAL A 73 5.75 -5.22 11.59
C VAL A 73 6.85 -4.49 10.83
N LEU A 74 7.22 -4.97 9.64
CA LEU A 74 8.20 -4.29 8.79
C LEU A 74 7.72 -2.88 8.43
N TYR A 75 6.44 -2.74 8.02
CA TYR A 75 5.90 -1.42 7.71
C TYR A 75 5.90 -0.49 8.92
N ALA A 76 5.49 -0.99 10.11
CA ALA A 76 5.50 -0.20 11.34
C ALA A 76 6.92 0.32 11.65
N TYR A 77 7.92 -0.56 11.59
CA TYR A 77 9.33 -0.19 11.77
C TYR A 77 9.79 0.86 10.75
N ARG A 78 9.48 0.67 9.46
CA ARG A 78 9.86 1.62 8.40
C ARG A 78 9.18 2.97 8.54
N ARG A 79 7.93 2.98 9.00
CA ARG A 79 7.19 4.20 9.30
C ARG A 79 7.77 4.94 10.51
N GLU A 80 8.12 4.21 11.57
CA GLU A 80 8.68 4.79 12.80
C GLU A 80 10.09 5.37 12.60
N HIS A 81 10.94 4.68 11.86
CA HIS A 81 12.32 5.09 11.58
C HIS A 81 12.49 5.79 10.21
N GLY A 82 11.39 6.23 9.60
CA GLY A 82 11.37 6.92 8.32
C GLY A 82 10.52 8.18 8.38
N ALA A 83 10.05 8.63 7.23
CA ALA A 83 9.06 9.69 7.12
C ALA A 83 7.71 9.09 6.76
N GLU A 84 6.67 9.30 7.58
CA GLU A 84 5.29 9.06 7.16
C GLU A 84 4.90 10.15 6.15
N LEU A 85 4.60 9.75 4.92
CA LEU A 85 4.20 10.67 3.86
C LEU A 85 2.69 10.82 3.77
N SER A 86 1.94 9.76 4.08
CA SER A 86 0.48 9.77 4.05
C SER A 86 -0.12 8.66 4.90
N LYS A 87 -1.26 8.95 5.53
CA LYS A 87 -2.06 7.96 6.25
C LYS A 87 -3.05 7.25 5.32
N ASN A 88 -3.38 7.84 4.17
CA ASN A 88 -4.24 7.24 3.16
C ASN A 88 -3.88 7.68 1.73
N ALA A 89 -2.79 7.14 1.20
CA ALA A 89 -2.23 7.50 -0.09
C ALA A 89 -3.18 7.18 -1.27
N ILE A 90 -3.99 6.12 -1.18
CA ILE A 90 -4.98 5.80 -2.22
C ILE A 90 -6.01 6.93 -2.34
N HIS A 91 -6.50 7.46 -1.23
CA HIS A 91 -7.48 8.54 -1.24
C HIS A 91 -6.85 9.90 -1.62
N GLU A 92 -5.69 10.22 -1.04
CA GLU A 92 -5.03 11.52 -1.19
C GLU A 92 -4.40 11.69 -2.58
N LEU A 93 -3.77 10.63 -3.12
CA LEU A 93 -3.03 10.69 -4.38
C LEU A 93 -3.78 10.03 -5.55
N GLY A 94 -4.67 9.07 -5.27
CA GLY A 94 -5.30 8.28 -6.32
C GLY A 94 -6.15 9.10 -7.29
N ARG A 95 -6.92 10.07 -6.79
CA ARG A 95 -7.76 10.94 -7.64
C ARG A 95 -6.92 11.86 -8.55
N PRO A 96 -5.94 12.63 -8.04
CA PRO A 96 -5.04 13.41 -8.89
C PRO A 96 -4.31 12.58 -9.94
N LEU A 97 -3.91 11.35 -9.59
CA LEU A 97 -3.20 10.44 -10.49
C LEU A 97 -4.11 9.77 -11.52
N ALA A 98 -5.41 9.66 -11.28
CA ALA A 98 -6.34 8.94 -12.17
C ALA A 98 -6.88 9.77 -13.34
N ASN A 99 -6.57 11.07 -13.36
CA ASN A 99 -6.91 12.01 -14.44
C ASN A 99 -6.11 11.75 -15.72
#